data_AF-A0A8R2QXR0-F1
#
_entry.id   AF-A0A8R2QXR0-F1
#
_cell.length_a   1.000
_cell.length_b   1.000
_cell.length_c   1.000
_cell.angle_alpha   90.00
_cell.angle_beta   90.00
_cell.angle_gamma   90.00
#
_symmetry.space_group_name_H-M   'P 1'
#
loop_
_entity.id
_entity.type
_entity.pdbx_description
1 polymer ?
#
loop_
_entity_poly.entity_id
_entity_poly.type
_entity_poly.pdbx_seq_one_letter_code
_entity_poly.pdbx_strand_id
1 'polypeptide(L)'
;MFSTSTKAAWWLATFFSVLVTAEMPTQTEAEPEFLQALENHTVTLGRDVHFTCVVNHLSNYRVAWIKSDSKAILAIHTNMVALNPRLSVTYNNHNTWKLRVSNVQPNDSGTYMCQVNTDPMKSQMGHLSVVIPPDIVDSATEGSSAQEGGSIRLTCTATGLPTPAVLWRRQNNKPIVFRHDGGREKKVVETYRGESLELSHVQRNDMGTYYCIASNGVPPTVSRRYQVEVHFIPQVKVTNQLVGAPLGSDVELQCYIEASPKAMNSWSREDALLSDKLAENPKLRVKEAIVNEYSLWMNLTIKSLALSDYGTYVCASVNALGKMESQVSLHRLELSMNGFGAEEPMVSGAAWQRARSSPTGTRPAASHAQYHHLTRELPPQIYALVIALLRYLTF
;
A
#
# COMPACT_ATOMS: atom_id res chain seq x y z
N MET A 1 -17.55 -125.86 47.03
CA MET A 1 -16.74 -125.69 45.82
C MET A 1 -16.11 -124.30 45.95
N PHE A 2 -14.79 -124.11 46.12
CA PHE A 2 -13.60 -124.73 45.47
C PHE A 2 -13.67 -124.56 43.93
N SER A 3 -12.66 -124.09 43.19
CA SER A 3 -11.36 -123.43 43.50
C SER A 3 -10.77 -122.86 42.17
N THR A 4 -9.82 -121.92 42.06
CA THR A 4 -8.98 -121.16 43.03
C THR A 4 -8.98 -119.65 42.61
N SER A 5 -7.95 -118.79 42.45
CA SER A 5 -6.48 -118.85 42.62
C SER A 5 -5.78 -117.48 42.83
N THR A 6 -4.55 -117.57 43.36
CA THR A 6 -3.33 -116.71 43.28
C THR A 6 -3.21 -115.60 42.21
N LYS A 7 -2.45 -114.49 42.41
CA LYS A 7 -1.45 -114.15 43.46
C LYS A 7 -1.21 -112.63 43.59
N ALA A 8 -0.50 -112.22 44.64
CA ALA A 8 -0.26 -110.84 45.09
C ALA A 8 0.59 -109.94 44.17
N ALA A 9 0.39 -108.62 44.34
CA ALA A 9 1.38 -107.55 44.12
C ALA A 9 1.32 -106.57 45.33
N TRP A 10 2.37 -105.76 45.55
CA TRP A 10 2.59 -105.05 46.81
C TRP A 10 2.15 -103.59 46.83
N TRP A 11 1.96 -103.06 48.05
CA TRP A 11 1.66 -101.66 48.34
C TRP A 11 2.73 -100.68 47.84
N LEU A 12 2.30 -99.51 47.39
CA LEU A 12 2.90 -98.22 47.79
C LEU A 12 1.92 -97.08 47.47
N ALA A 13 1.46 -96.37 48.51
CA ALA A 13 0.60 -95.19 48.34
C ALA A 13 1.50 -93.95 48.16
N THR A 14 1.70 -93.53 46.92
CA THR A 14 2.46 -92.30 46.60
C THR A 14 1.52 -91.10 46.50
N PHE A 15 1.72 -90.12 47.38
CA PHE A 15 1.17 -88.78 47.20
C PHE A 15 1.78 -88.17 45.93
N PHE A 16 0.97 -88.04 44.87
CA PHE A 16 1.34 -87.16 43.75
C PHE A 16 1.07 -85.72 44.18
N SER A 17 2.12 -85.06 44.68
CA SER A 17 2.11 -83.63 44.99
C SER A 17 1.64 -82.83 43.79
N VAL A 18 0.74 -81.88 44.01
CA VAL A 18 0.30 -80.94 42.98
C VAL A 18 1.45 -79.98 42.67
N LEU A 19 2.25 -80.32 41.66
CA LEU A 19 3.12 -79.36 40.99
C LEU A 19 2.26 -78.45 40.12
N VAL A 20 1.64 -77.45 40.76
CA VAL A 20 1.33 -76.21 40.05
C VAL A 20 2.66 -75.62 39.65
N THR A 21 3.02 -75.78 38.37
CA THR A 21 3.98 -74.87 37.75
C THR A 21 3.38 -73.48 37.84
N ALA A 22 3.88 -72.67 38.76
CA ALA A 22 3.56 -71.26 38.80
C ALA A 22 4.14 -70.63 37.53
N GLU A 23 3.32 -70.56 36.48
CA GLU A 23 3.62 -69.80 35.27
C GLU A 23 3.86 -68.36 35.72
N MET A 24 5.13 -67.95 35.67
CA MET A 24 5.49 -66.56 35.96
C MET A 24 4.69 -65.69 35.00
N PRO A 25 3.94 -64.67 35.49
CA PRO A 25 3.11 -63.86 34.62
C PRO A 25 4.00 -63.18 33.58
N THR A 26 3.88 -63.63 32.34
CA THR A 26 4.53 -63.03 31.18
C THR A 26 4.00 -61.61 31.05
N GLN A 27 4.77 -60.63 31.54
CA GLN A 27 4.40 -59.23 31.42
C GLN A 27 4.16 -58.95 29.94
N THR A 28 2.92 -58.60 29.61
CA THR A 28 2.52 -58.34 28.23
C THR A 28 3.17 -57.02 27.83
N GLU A 29 4.32 -57.13 27.17
CA GLU A 29 5.12 -55.97 26.76
C GLU A 29 4.28 -55.07 25.87
N ALA A 30 4.08 -53.82 26.30
CA ALA A 30 3.20 -52.89 25.61
C ALA A 30 3.75 -52.57 24.23
N GLU A 31 2.91 -52.65 23.21
CA GLU A 31 3.31 -52.43 21.82
C GLU A 31 3.57 -50.93 21.56
N PRO A 32 4.56 -50.54 20.73
CA PRO A 32 4.83 -49.15 20.42
C PRO A 32 3.62 -48.37 19.87
N GLU A 33 3.46 -47.14 20.34
CA GLU A 33 2.36 -46.23 19.96
C GLU A 33 2.88 -44.81 19.67
N PHE A 34 2.27 -44.10 18.71
CA PHE A 34 2.58 -42.69 18.45
C PHE A 34 1.74 -41.80 19.37
N LEU A 35 2.39 -41.01 20.24
CA LEU A 35 1.67 -40.11 21.16
C LEU A 35 1.13 -38.84 20.49
N GLN A 36 1.64 -38.51 19.30
CA GLN A 36 1.18 -37.38 18.49
C GLN A 36 1.38 -37.69 17.00
N ALA A 37 0.49 -37.12 16.18
CA ALA A 37 0.64 -37.08 14.73
C ALA A 37 1.91 -36.31 14.32
N LEU A 38 2.52 -36.70 13.20
CA LEU A 38 3.67 -36.00 12.64
C LEU A 38 3.22 -34.71 11.93
N GLU A 39 3.76 -33.58 12.35
CA GLU A 39 3.33 -32.25 11.90
C GLU A 39 3.74 -31.96 10.44
N ASN A 40 2.93 -31.15 9.74
CA ASN A 40 3.30 -30.54 8.47
C ASN A 40 4.05 -29.24 8.72
N HIS A 41 5.12 -28.97 7.98
CA HIS A 41 5.92 -27.76 8.13
C HIS A 41 6.04 -26.97 6.82
N THR A 42 5.84 -25.66 6.89
CA THR A 42 6.11 -24.72 5.80
C THR A 42 7.30 -23.85 6.16
N VAL A 43 8.38 -23.93 5.38
CA VAL A 43 9.71 -23.44 5.78
C VAL A 43 10.30 -22.55 4.70
N THR A 44 10.82 -21.39 5.09
CA THR A 44 11.53 -20.49 4.16
C THR A 44 12.90 -21.06 3.77
N LEU A 45 13.25 -20.92 2.50
CA LEU A 45 14.55 -21.32 1.92
C LEU A 45 15.73 -20.91 2.82
N GLY A 46 16.65 -21.84 3.06
CA GLY A 46 17.84 -21.62 3.88
C GLY A 46 17.63 -21.64 5.40
N ARG A 47 16.40 -21.85 5.89
CA ARG A 47 16.14 -22.09 7.33
C ARG A 47 16.27 -23.57 7.71
N ASP A 48 16.17 -23.84 9.00
CA ASP A 48 16.23 -25.19 9.58
C ASP A 48 14.84 -25.63 10.06
N VAL A 49 14.54 -26.92 9.96
CA VAL A 49 13.28 -27.54 10.42
C VAL A 49 13.54 -28.85 11.16
N HIS A 50 12.66 -29.21 12.10
CA HIS A 50 12.83 -30.35 13.01
C HIS A 50 11.54 -31.18 13.11
N PHE A 51 11.39 -32.19 12.24
CA PHE A 51 10.30 -33.15 12.35
C PHE A 51 10.39 -33.91 13.67
N THR A 52 9.31 -33.91 14.45
CA THR A 52 9.27 -34.48 15.80
C THR A 52 8.31 -35.67 15.84
N CYS A 53 8.85 -36.86 16.12
CA CYS A 53 8.10 -38.10 16.26
C CYS A 53 8.21 -38.61 17.70
N VAL A 54 7.08 -38.82 18.39
CA VAL A 54 7.06 -39.26 19.78
C VAL A 54 6.44 -40.67 19.84
N VAL A 55 7.24 -41.64 20.31
CA VAL A 55 6.87 -43.06 20.36
C VAL A 55 6.95 -43.55 21.80
N ASN A 56 5.81 -43.94 22.38
CA ASN A 56 5.77 -44.59 23.69
C ASN A 56 5.95 -46.11 23.54
N HIS A 57 6.32 -46.78 24.64
CA HIS A 57 6.56 -48.23 24.72
C HIS A 57 7.56 -48.77 23.66
N LEU A 58 8.53 -47.95 23.23
CA LEU A 58 9.47 -48.30 22.15
C LEU A 58 10.33 -49.54 22.46
N SER A 59 10.67 -49.78 23.73
CA SER A 59 11.47 -50.93 24.22
C SER A 59 12.64 -51.32 23.29
N ASN A 60 12.57 -52.50 22.66
CA ASN A 60 13.59 -53.06 21.76
C ASN A 60 13.41 -52.66 20.28
N TYR A 61 12.28 -52.03 19.93
CA TYR A 61 11.97 -51.56 18.58
C TYR A 61 12.79 -50.30 18.23
N ARG A 62 12.83 -49.98 16.94
CA ARG A 62 13.64 -48.90 16.37
C ARG A 62 12.78 -48.01 15.49
N VAL A 63 12.89 -46.70 15.75
CA VAL A 63 12.36 -45.67 14.87
C VAL A 63 13.26 -45.53 13.63
N ALA A 64 12.67 -45.37 12.45
CA ALA A 64 13.36 -45.02 11.21
C ALA A 64 12.74 -43.76 10.60
N TRP A 65 13.58 -42.93 10.00
CA TRP A 65 13.17 -41.76 9.22
C TRP A 65 13.38 -42.03 7.73
N ILE A 66 12.33 -41.84 6.95
CA ILE A 66 12.29 -42.14 5.51
C ILE A 66 11.68 -40.96 4.77
N LYS A 67 12.28 -40.51 3.65
CA LYS A 67 11.61 -39.60 2.72
C LYS A 67 10.73 -40.44 1.80
N SER A 68 9.42 -40.36 1.98
CA SER A 68 8.43 -41.29 1.44
C SER A 68 8.22 -41.16 -0.07
N ASP A 69 8.40 -39.97 -0.63
CA ASP A 69 8.28 -39.72 -2.07
C ASP A 69 9.44 -40.34 -2.87
N SER A 70 10.67 -40.19 -2.40
CA SER A 70 11.87 -40.83 -2.99
C SER A 70 12.14 -42.24 -2.48
N LYS A 71 11.39 -42.71 -1.48
CA LYS A 71 11.58 -43.96 -0.72
C LYS A 71 12.96 -44.08 -0.06
N ALA A 72 13.66 -42.97 0.14
CA ALA A 72 15.02 -42.95 0.67
C ALA A 72 15.03 -43.08 2.20
N ILE A 73 15.73 -44.09 2.73
CA ILE A 73 16.00 -44.22 4.16
C ILE A 73 16.99 -43.13 4.57
N LEU A 74 16.58 -42.26 5.50
CA LEU A 74 17.38 -41.14 5.97
C LEU A 74 18.21 -41.53 7.20
N ALA A 75 17.58 -42.22 8.15
CA ALA A 75 18.21 -42.67 9.39
C ALA A 75 17.47 -43.88 9.98
N ILE A 76 18.18 -44.69 10.76
CA ILE A 76 17.62 -45.78 11.57
C ILE A 76 18.15 -45.62 12.99
N HIS A 77 17.23 -45.47 13.96
CA HIS A 77 17.53 -45.11 15.34
C HIS A 77 18.37 -43.81 15.36
N THR A 78 19.50 -43.78 16.07
CA THR A 78 20.44 -42.65 16.09
C THR A 78 21.33 -42.52 14.85
N ASN A 79 21.31 -43.52 13.95
CA ASN A 79 22.33 -43.67 12.92
C ASN A 79 21.84 -43.13 11.57
N MET A 80 22.55 -42.16 11.01
CA MET A 80 22.28 -41.64 9.68
C MET A 80 22.61 -42.68 8.60
N VAL A 81 21.70 -42.83 7.64
CA VAL A 81 21.85 -43.70 6.45
C VAL A 81 22.04 -42.86 5.19
N ALA A 82 21.36 -41.72 5.09
CA ALA A 82 21.54 -40.78 3.99
C ALA A 82 22.85 -39.99 4.13
N LEU A 83 23.67 -39.99 3.08
CA LEU A 83 24.93 -39.24 2.97
C LEU A 83 24.72 -37.73 2.71
N ASN A 84 23.75 -37.10 3.38
CA ASN A 84 23.46 -35.68 3.29
C ASN A 84 23.83 -34.99 4.61
N PRO A 85 24.90 -34.16 4.66
CA PRO A 85 25.38 -33.54 5.90
C PRO A 85 24.41 -32.50 6.49
N ARG A 86 23.34 -32.14 5.75
CA ARG A 86 22.25 -31.29 6.25
C ARG A 86 21.18 -32.05 7.02
N LEU A 87 21.24 -33.38 7.07
CA LEU A 87 20.33 -34.22 7.85
C LEU A 87 21.02 -34.69 9.12
N SER A 88 20.32 -34.62 10.24
CA SER A 88 20.78 -35.21 11.51
C SER A 88 19.58 -35.68 12.35
N VAL A 89 19.77 -36.76 13.11
CA VAL A 89 18.77 -37.24 14.08
C VAL A 89 19.26 -36.98 15.50
N THR A 90 18.34 -36.54 16.35
CA THR A 90 18.54 -36.39 17.80
C THR A 90 17.43 -37.12 18.55
N TYR A 91 17.75 -37.58 19.76
CA TYR A 91 16.86 -38.37 20.62
C TYR A 91 16.94 -37.83 22.05
N ASN A 92 15.82 -37.77 22.77
CA ASN A 92 15.75 -37.20 24.11
C ASN A 92 16.00 -38.19 25.26
N ASN A 93 16.47 -39.41 24.97
CA ASN A 93 16.63 -40.51 25.93
C ASN A 93 15.33 -40.98 26.63
N HIS A 94 14.15 -40.63 26.10
CA HIS A 94 12.85 -41.12 26.57
C HIS A 94 11.98 -41.71 25.46
N ASN A 95 11.50 -40.87 24.54
CA ASN A 95 10.44 -41.21 23.59
C ASN A 95 10.43 -40.35 22.31
N THR A 96 11.17 -39.23 22.29
CA THR A 96 11.09 -38.21 21.25
C THR A 96 12.28 -38.29 20.32
N TRP A 97 12.01 -38.67 19.08
CA TRP A 97 12.95 -38.71 17.97
C TRP A 97 12.76 -37.48 17.08
N LYS A 98 13.84 -36.77 16.78
CA LYS A 98 13.80 -35.54 15.95
C LYS A 98 14.74 -35.64 14.77
N LEU A 99 14.20 -35.52 13.56
CA LEU A 99 14.96 -35.34 12.32
C LEU A 99 15.09 -33.85 12.02
N ARG A 100 16.32 -33.32 12.10
CA ARG A 100 16.66 -31.98 11.64
C ARG A 100 17.02 -32.02 10.15
N VAL A 101 16.44 -31.08 9.40
CA VAL A 101 16.88 -30.69 8.05
C VAL A 101 17.39 -29.26 8.15
N SER A 102 18.69 -29.04 7.96
CA SER A 102 19.31 -27.72 8.03
C SER A 102 19.50 -27.08 6.65
N ASN A 103 19.51 -25.74 6.58
CA ASN A 103 19.69 -25.00 5.32
C ASN A 103 18.78 -25.57 4.21
N VAL A 104 17.47 -25.58 4.47
CA VAL A 104 16.43 -26.24 3.65
C VAL A 104 16.46 -25.71 2.21
N GLN A 105 16.44 -26.63 1.25
CA GLN A 105 16.49 -26.41 -0.20
C GLN A 105 15.17 -26.84 -0.86
N PRO A 106 14.85 -26.38 -2.09
CA PRO A 106 13.56 -26.71 -2.72
C PRO A 106 13.33 -28.22 -2.92
N ASN A 107 14.40 -28.99 -3.13
CA ASN A 107 14.36 -30.45 -3.27
C ASN A 107 14.22 -31.21 -1.94
N ASP A 108 14.29 -30.54 -0.79
CA ASP A 108 13.91 -31.14 0.50
C ASP A 108 12.38 -31.25 0.62
N SER A 109 11.60 -30.42 -0.11
CA SER A 109 10.14 -30.52 -0.12
C SER A 109 9.67 -31.93 -0.51
N GLY A 110 8.63 -32.43 0.16
CA GLY A 110 8.20 -33.82 0.06
C GLY A 110 7.61 -34.34 1.38
N THR A 111 7.35 -35.64 1.45
CA THR A 111 6.66 -36.25 2.60
C THR A 111 7.63 -37.09 3.41
N TYR A 112 7.82 -36.73 4.67
CA TYR A 112 8.69 -37.41 5.61
C TYR A 112 7.88 -38.39 6.45
N MET A 113 8.39 -39.61 6.61
CA MET A 113 7.76 -40.67 7.38
C MET A 113 8.61 -41.03 8.59
N CYS A 114 7.97 -41.10 9.76
CA CYS A 114 8.48 -41.78 10.94
C CYS A 114 7.87 -43.19 10.96
N GLN A 115 8.71 -44.22 11.04
CA GLN A 115 8.31 -45.62 11.00
C GLN A 115 8.86 -46.37 12.22
N VAL A 116 8.12 -47.33 12.75
CA VAL A 116 8.59 -48.29 13.78
C VAL A 116 8.53 -49.70 13.20
N ASN A 117 9.51 -50.55 13.51
CA ASN A 117 9.59 -51.93 13.02
C ASN A 117 8.71 -52.93 13.80
N THR A 118 7.48 -52.53 14.14
CA THR A 118 6.45 -53.45 14.64
C THR A 118 5.99 -54.41 13.55
N ASP A 119 5.28 -55.48 13.92
CA ASP A 119 4.58 -56.35 12.99
C ASP A 119 3.10 -56.46 13.41
N PRO A 120 2.14 -55.86 12.66
CA PRO A 120 2.33 -55.09 11.43
C PRO A 120 3.06 -53.76 11.65
N MET A 121 3.74 -53.29 10.60
CA MET A 121 4.54 -52.06 10.61
C MET A 121 3.69 -50.80 10.86
N LYS A 122 3.99 -50.08 11.94
CA LYS A 122 3.40 -48.77 12.25
C LYS A 122 4.23 -47.63 11.66
N SER A 123 3.57 -46.65 11.04
CA SER A 123 4.21 -45.42 10.59
C SER A 123 3.27 -44.22 10.63
N GLN A 124 3.84 -43.02 10.56
CA GLN A 124 3.12 -41.76 10.39
C GLN A 124 3.90 -40.79 9.49
N MET A 125 3.19 -39.89 8.82
CA MET A 125 3.72 -39.01 7.79
C MET A 125 3.41 -37.53 8.06
N GLY A 126 4.37 -36.66 7.72
CA GLY A 126 4.22 -35.21 7.72
C GLY A 126 4.93 -34.60 6.51
N HIS A 127 4.41 -33.49 5.98
CA HIS A 127 4.86 -32.89 4.72
C HIS A 127 5.73 -31.65 4.96
N LEU A 128 6.84 -31.55 4.22
CA LEU A 128 7.68 -30.34 4.16
C LEU A 128 7.32 -29.56 2.90
N SER A 129 6.71 -28.39 3.07
CA SER A 129 6.56 -27.37 2.02
C SER A 129 7.71 -26.37 2.14
N VAL A 130 8.42 -26.12 1.03
CA VAL A 130 9.51 -25.13 0.99
C VAL A 130 9.04 -23.91 0.22
N VAL A 131 9.18 -22.74 0.85
CA VAL A 131 8.72 -21.45 0.30
C VAL A 131 9.86 -20.46 0.17
N ILE A 132 9.72 -19.53 -0.77
CA ILE A 132 10.70 -18.48 -1.05
C ILE A 132 9.96 -17.13 -0.99
N PRO A 133 10.38 -16.17 -0.15
CA PRO A 133 9.81 -14.82 -0.13
C PRO A 133 9.80 -14.15 -1.50
N PRO A 134 8.91 -13.17 -1.74
CA PRO A 134 8.88 -12.42 -2.98
C PRO A 134 10.10 -11.49 -3.08
N ASP A 135 10.72 -11.44 -4.25
CA ASP A 135 11.75 -10.46 -4.62
C ASP A 135 11.40 -9.82 -5.97
N ILE A 136 11.83 -8.58 -6.23
CA ILE A 136 11.48 -7.84 -7.44
C ILE A 136 12.72 -7.71 -8.32
N VAL A 137 12.72 -8.38 -9.47
CA VAL A 137 13.85 -8.33 -10.42
C VAL A 137 14.04 -6.90 -10.91
N ASP A 138 15.27 -6.40 -10.93
CA ASP A 138 15.57 -5.04 -11.41
C ASP A 138 15.27 -4.90 -12.91
N SER A 139 14.18 -4.20 -13.20
CA SER A 139 13.77 -3.74 -14.52
C SER A 139 14.18 -2.27 -14.69
N ALA A 140 14.71 -1.91 -15.86
CA ALA A 140 15.01 -0.52 -16.18
C ALA A 140 13.75 0.37 -16.02
N THR A 141 13.90 1.58 -15.49
CA THR A 141 12.80 2.55 -15.32
C THR A 141 12.46 3.29 -16.62
N GLU A 142 12.76 2.69 -17.77
CA GLU A 142 12.43 3.22 -19.09
C GLU A 142 10.91 3.28 -19.27
N GLY A 143 10.42 4.31 -19.96
CA GLY A 143 8.98 4.51 -20.17
C GLY A 143 8.19 5.03 -18.97
N SER A 144 8.86 5.48 -17.89
CA SER A 144 8.19 6.14 -16.74
C SER A 144 7.89 7.63 -16.94
N SER A 145 8.30 8.22 -18.07
CA SER A 145 8.02 9.62 -18.43
C SER A 145 7.48 9.72 -19.86
N ALA A 146 6.50 10.60 -20.09
CA ALA A 146 5.99 10.93 -21.42
C ALA A 146 5.49 12.37 -21.49
N GLN A 147 5.27 12.89 -22.70
CA GLN A 147 4.55 14.16 -22.87
C GLN A 147 3.06 14.03 -22.51
N GLU A 148 2.42 15.14 -22.15
CA GLU A 148 0.97 15.23 -21.93
C GLU A 148 0.19 14.76 -23.17
N GLY A 149 -0.77 13.85 -22.97
CA GLY A 149 -1.46 13.12 -24.04
C GLY A 149 -0.73 11.87 -24.55
N GLY A 150 0.53 11.64 -24.15
CA GLY A 150 1.32 10.45 -24.48
C GLY A 150 0.91 9.19 -23.70
N SER A 151 1.78 8.18 -23.71
CA SER A 151 1.58 6.92 -22.97
C SER A 151 2.82 6.51 -22.18
N ILE A 152 2.60 5.90 -21.01
CA ILE A 152 3.59 5.49 -20.01
C ILE A 152 3.39 4.01 -19.70
N ARG A 153 4.50 3.25 -19.58
CA ARG A 153 4.47 1.81 -19.31
C ARG A 153 5.43 1.47 -18.19
N LEU A 154 4.89 1.13 -17.03
CA LEU A 154 5.68 0.68 -15.88
C LEU A 154 5.67 -0.85 -15.85
N THR A 155 6.84 -1.49 -15.82
CA THR A 155 6.97 -2.95 -15.76
C THR A 155 7.68 -3.34 -14.48
N CYS A 156 7.11 -4.32 -13.77
CA CYS A 156 7.60 -4.84 -12.50
C CYS A 156 7.37 -6.36 -12.44
N THR A 157 8.45 -7.12 -12.55
CA THR A 157 8.46 -8.59 -12.50
C THR A 157 9.01 -9.06 -11.15
N ALA A 158 8.49 -10.17 -10.63
CA ALA A 158 8.84 -10.66 -9.30
C ALA A 158 9.04 -12.18 -9.26
N THR A 159 10.03 -12.62 -8.49
CA THR A 159 10.37 -14.02 -8.25
C THR A 159 9.96 -14.44 -6.83
N GLY A 160 9.73 -15.73 -6.62
CA GLY A 160 9.31 -16.28 -5.33
C GLY A 160 8.61 -17.63 -5.49
N LEU A 161 8.35 -18.31 -4.38
CA LEU A 161 7.64 -19.59 -4.35
C LEU A 161 6.67 -19.62 -3.15
N PRO A 162 5.34 -19.57 -3.36
CA PRO A 162 4.62 -19.51 -4.64
C PRO A 162 4.96 -18.29 -5.51
N THR A 163 4.58 -18.30 -6.79
CA THR A 163 4.78 -17.17 -7.70
C THR A 163 4.09 -15.91 -7.16
N PRO A 164 4.78 -14.76 -7.01
CA PRO A 164 4.17 -13.55 -6.45
C PRO A 164 3.09 -12.94 -7.35
N ALA A 165 2.01 -12.46 -6.73
CA ALA A 165 1.07 -11.58 -7.38
C ALA A 165 1.59 -10.13 -7.33
N VAL A 166 1.64 -9.46 -8.48
CA VAL A 166 2.02 -8.05 -8.60
C VAL A 166 0.79 -7.15 -8.54
N LEU A 167 0.85 -6.14 -7.66
CA LEU A 167 -0.20 -5.14 -7.43
C LEU A 167 0.38 -3.72 -7.52
N TRP A 168 -0.18 -2.90 -8.39
CA TRP A 168 0.12 -1.47 -8.52
C TRP A 168 -0.83 -0.63 -7.68
N ARG A 169 -0.30 0.43 -7.06
CA ARG A 169 -1.04 1.52 -6.42
C ARG A 169 -0.31 2.85 -6.63
N ARG A 170 -0.97 3.99 -6.42
CA ARG A 170 -0.28 5.29 -6.28
C ARG A 170 0.03 5.60 -4.81
N GLN A 171 0.94 6.55 -4.59
CA GLN A 171 1.15 7.12 -3.26
C GLN A 171 -0.14 7.75 -2.71
N ASN A 172 -0.32 7.68 -1.39
CA ASN A 172 -1.49 8.17 -0.65
C ASN A 172 -2.85 7.64 -1.18
N ASN A 173 -2.84 6.45 -1.82
CA ASN A 173 -4.01 5.84 -2.46
C ASN A 173 -4.71 6.74 -3.49
N LYS A 174 -3.99 7.69 -4.13
CA LYS A 174 -4.51 8.44 -5.30
C LYS A 174 -5.03 7.42 -6.35
N PRO A 175 -6.17 7.66 -7.02
CA PRO A 175 -6.68 6.72 -8.02
C PRO A 175 -5.77 6.63 -9.25
N ILE A 176 -5.68 5.43 -9.82
CA ILE A 176 -5.15 5.14 -11.15
C ILE A 176 -6.29 5.35 -12.15
N VAL A 177 -6.11 6.26 -13.10
CA VAL A 177 -7.09 6.59 -14.14
C VAL A 177 -6.60 6.03 -15.48
N PHE A 178 -7.36 5.08 -16.03
CA PHE A 178 -7.19 4.61 -17.41
C PHE A 178 -8.12 5.41 -18.33
N ARG A 179 -7.66 5.75 -19.52
CA ARG A 179 -8.41 6.54 -20.51
C ARG A 179 -8.65 5.76 -21.81
N HIS A 180 -9.60 6.25 -22.59
CA HIS A 180 -9.83 5.88 -23.99
C HIS A 180 -8.94 6.71 -24.92
N ASP A 181 -8.87 6.29 -26.17
CA ASP A 181 -8.31 7.10 -27.25
C ASP A 181 -9.10 8.41 -27.37
N GLY A 182 -8.38 9.54 -27.37
CA GLY A 182 -8.99 10.87 -27.20
C GLY A 182 -9.18 11.31 -25.74
N GLY A 183 -8.56 10.64 -24.76
CA GLY A 183 -8.35 11.16 -23.40
C GLY A 183 -9.55 11.20 -22.45
N ARG A 184 -10.68 10.58 -22.81
CA ARG A 184 -11.82 10.41 -21.88
C ARG A 184 -11.55 9.30 -20.89
N GLU A 185 -12.02 9.44 -19.64
CA GLU A 185 -11.90 8.38 -18.64
C GLU A 185 -12.60 7.09 -19.08
N LYS A 186 -11.94 5.96 -18.86
CA LYS A 186 -12.38 4.59 -19.20
C LYS A 186 -12.63 3.76 -17.95
N LYS A 187 -11.75 3.87 -16.96
CA LYS A 187 -11.78 3.09 -15.73
C LYS A 187 -10.95 3.80 -14.66
N VAL A 188 -11.50 3.91 -13.45
CA VAL A 188 -10.80 4.44 -12.28
C VAL A 188 -10.67 3.31 -11.25
N VAL A 189 -9.47 3.11 -10.68
CA VAL A 189 -9.22 2.10 -9.64
C VAL A 189 -8.21 2.60 -8.60
N GLU A 190 -8.33 2.16 -7.35
CA GLU A 190 -7.31 2.41 -6.32
C GLU A 190 -6.06 1.54 -6.53
N THR A 191 -6.26 0.30 -7.00
CA THR A 191 -5.20 -0.67 -7.25
C THR A 191 -5.44 -1.46 -8.54
N TYR A 192 -4.36 -1.96 -9.14
CA TYR A 192 -4.38 -2.70 -10.41
C TYR A 192 -3.47 -3.93 -10.32
N ARG A 193 -3.92 -5.10 -10.79
CA ARG A 193 -3.12 -6.36 -10.76
C ARG A 193 -2.50 -6.63 -12.13
N GLY A 194 -1.24 -7.05 -12.13
CA GLY A 194 -0.48 -7.40 -13.33
C GLY A 194 0.95 -6.84 -13.30
N GLU A 195 1.88 -7.48 -14.00
CA GLU A 195 3.30 -7.07 -14.01
C GLU A 195 3.55 -5.76 -14.75
N SER A 196 2.72 -5.41 -15.75
CA SER A 196 2.82 -4.16 -16.49
C SER A 196 1.58 -3.27 -16.27
N LEU A 197 1.82 -2.02 -15.90
CA LEU A 197 0.82 -0.96 -15.81
C LEU A 197 1.01 -0.01 -17.00
N GLU A 198 0.02 -0.01 -17.90
CA GLU A 198 0.00 0.83 -19.10
C GLU A 198 -1.02 1.96 -18.93
N LEU A 199 -0.53 3.20 -19.00
CA LEU A 199 -1.31 4.43 -18.88
C LEU A 199 -1.26 5.15 -20.22
N SER A 200 -2.41 5.36 -20.88
CA SER A 200 -2.50 6.11 -22.14
C SER A 200 -3.23 7.44 -21.96
N HIS A 201 -2.93 8.39 -22.84
CA HIS A 201 -3.43 9.76 -22.80
C HIS A 201 -3.15 10.44 -21.45
N VAL A 202 -1.91 10.35 -20.98
CA VAL A 202 -1.51 10.78 -19.63
C VAL A 202 -1.68 12.29 -19.43
N GLN A 203 -2.15 12.66 -18.23
CA GLN A 203 -2.43 14.03 -17.82
C GLN A 203 -1.60 14.40 -16.58
N ARG A 204 -1.41 15.69 -16.30
CA ARG A 204 -0.66 16.21 -15.11
C ARG A 204 -1.10 15.56 -13.80
N ASN A 205 -2.41 15.34 -13.63
CA ASN A 205 -3.00 14.68 -12.46
C ASN A 205 -2.58 13.20 -12.27
N ASP A 206 -2.01 12.56 -13.29
CA ASP A 206 -1.48 11.19 -13.22
C ASP A 206 -0.04 11.15 -12.70
N MET A 207 0.64 12.29 -12.64
CA MET A 207 2.05 12.42 -12.23
C MET A 207 2.28 12.01 -10.76
N GLY A 208 3.55 11.78 -10.41
CA GLY A 208 3.99 11.48 -9.05
C GLY A 208 4.31 10.00 -8.83
N THR A 209 4.32 9.58 -7.56
CA THR A 209 4.81 8.24 -7.18
C THR A 209 3.77 7.13 -7.37
N TYR A 210 4.22 6.05 -8.01
CA TYR A 210 3.55 4.75 -8.10
C TYR A 210 4.37 3.71 -7.34
N TYR A 211 3.69 2.69 -6.81
CA TYR A 211 4.32 1.54 -6.17
C TYR A 211 3.85 0.27 -6.84
N CYS A 212 4.81 -0.54 -7.30
CA CYS A 212 4.62 -1.97 -7.48
C CYS A 212 4.78 -2.65 -6.11
N ILE A 213 3.91 -3.60 -5.78
CA ILE A 213 3.99 -4.48 -4.61
C ILE A 213 3.96 -5.92 -5.11
N ALA A 214 4.87 -6.77 -4.66
CA ALA A 214 4.88 -8.19 -4.97
C ALA A 214 4.68 -9.02 -3.68
N SER A 215 3.70 -9.92 -3.69
CA SER A 215 3.42 -10.80 -2.55
C SER A 215 2.93 -12.18 -2.99
N ASN A 216 3.42 -13.22 -2.32
CA ASN A 216 2.98 -14.62 -2.46
C ASN A 216 2.45 -15.20 -1.13
N GLY A 217 2.18 -14.34 -0.13
CA GLY A 217 1.81 -14.75 1.22
C GLY A 217 2.99 -15.08 2.15
N VAL A 218 4.22 -15.14 1.64
CA VAL A 218 5.44 -15.39 2.43
C VAL A 218 6.07 -14.04 2.81
N PRO A 219 6.27 -13.71 4.10
CA PRO A 219 6.93 -12.47 4.51
C PRO A 219 8.44 -12.46 4.19
N PRO A 220 9.05 -11.29 3.93
CA PRO A 220 8.40 -9.98 3.80
C PRO A 220 7.74 -9.77 2.43
N THR A 221 6.62 -9.06 2.39
CA THR A 221 6.08 -8.49 1.14
C THR A 221 6.96 -7.31 0.71
N VAL A 222 7.36 -7.27 -0.56
CA VAL A 222 8.30 -6.28 -1.11
C VAL A 222 7.61 -5.28 -2.04
N SER A 223 8.21 -4.10 -2.25
CA SER A 223 7.65 -3.07 -3.14
C SER A 223 8.72 -2.17 -3.77
N ARG A 224 8.59 -1.87 -5.07
CA ARG A 224 9.44 -0.91 -5.80
C ARG A 224 8.68 0.40 -6.08
N ARG A 225 9.37 1.53 -5.89
CA ARG A 225 8.88 2.88 -6.21
C ARG A 225 9.19 3.23 -7.66
N TYR A 226 8.22 3.77 -8.38
CA TYR A 226 8.37 4.39 -9.70
C TYR A 226 7.94 5.86 -9.60
N GLN A 227 8.65 6.75 -10.29
CA GLN A 227 8.25 8.14 -10.48
C GLN A 227 7.68 8.29 -11.89
N VAL A 228 6.41 8.68 -11.96
CA VAL A 228 5.73 8.99 -13.21
C VAL A 228 5.85 10.48 -13.45
N GLU A 229 6.47 10.87 -14.57
CA GLU A 229 6.55 12.26 -15.02
C GLU A 229 5.71 12.48 -16.28
N VAL A 230 4.91 13.56 -16.29
CA VAL A 230 4.16 14.00 -17.47
C VAL A 230 4.71 15.35 -17.88
N HIS A 231 5.25 15.46 -19.09
CA HIS A 231 5.98 16.64 -19.58
C HIS A 231 5.08 17.52 -20.47
N PHE A 232 5.05 18.83 -20.20
CA PHE A 232 4.23 19.83 -20.89
C PHE A 232 4.91 21.23 -20.84
N ILE A 233 4.58 22.10 -21.80
CA ILE A 233 5.09 23.49 -21.81
C ILE A 233 4.63 24.25 -20.56
N PRO A 234 5.38 25.24 -20.05
CA PRO A 234 4.96 25.99 -18.88
C PRO A 234 3.60 26.65 -19.08
N GLN A 235 2.84 26.83 -18.00
CA GLN A 235 1.59 27.59 -17.98
C GLN A 235 1.68 28.62 -16.86
N VAL A 236 1.61 29.90 -17.20
CA VAL A 236 1.74 31.02 -16.27
C VAL A 236 0.39 31.71 -16.13
N LYS A 237 -0.09 31.85 -14.89
CA LYS A 237 -1.38 32.47 -14.55
C LYS A 237 -1.17 33.52 -13.46
N VAL A 238 -1.52 34.77 -13.75
CA VAL A 238 -1.49 35.89 -12.80
C VAL A 238 -2.75 35.87 -11.93
N THR A 239 -2.64 36.12 -10.62
CA THR A 239 -3.82 36.24 -9.74
C THR A 239 -4.63 37.50 -10.04
N ASN A 240 -3.95 38.65 -10.09
CA ASN A 240 -4.54 39.97 -10.33
C ASN A 240 -3.73 40.68 -11.43
N GLN A 241 -4.30 40.83 -12.62
CA GLN A 241 -3.62 41.49 -13.76
C GLN A 241 -3.35 42.97 -13.50
N LEU A 242 -4.18 43.59 -12.66
CA LEU A 242 -4.08 44.98 -12.23
C LEU A 242 -3.90 45.01 -10.70
N VAL A 243 -2.84 45.63 -10.22
CA VAL A 243 -2.58 45.80 -8.78
C VAL A 243 -2.44 47.28 -8.46
N GLY A 244 -3.25 47.78 -7.52
CA GLY A 244 -3.20 49.16 -7.05
C GLY A 244 -2.57 49.24 -5.66
N ALA A 245 -1.52 50.06 -5.50
CA ALA A 245 -0.84 50.24 -4.21
C ALA A 245 -0.39 51.70 -3.99
N PRO A 246 -0.49 52.25 -2.75
CA PRO A 246 -0.05 53.60 -2.45
C PRO A 246 1.47 53.71 -2.32
N LEU A 247 2.00 54.94 -2.48
CA LEU A 247 3.43 55.23 -2.27
C LEU A 247 3.88 54.85 -0.85
N GLY A 248 5.11 54.38 -0.73
CA GLY A 248 5.75 53.97 0.53
C GLY A 248 5.30 52.62 1.09
N SER A 249 4.24 52.00 0.55
CA SER A 249 3.79 50.67 0.96
C SER A 249 4.66 49.53 0.38
N ASP A 250 4.57 48.35 0.99
CA ASP A 250 5.08 47.10 0.41
C ASP A 250 3.94 46.43 -0.39
N VAL A 251 4.24 45.85 -1.55
CA VAL A 251 3.28 45.11 -2.39
C VAL A 251 3.85 43.74 -2.77
N GLU A 252 2.96 42.75 -2.99
CA GLU A 252 3.33 41.44 -3.54
C GLU A 252 2.57 41.18 -4.85
N LEU A 253 3.32 40.89 -5.92
CA LEU A 253 2.78 40.41 -7.20
C LEU A 253 2.89 38.89 -7.24
N GLN A 254 1.85 38.19 -7.69
CA GLN A 254 1.76 36.72 -7.60
C GLN A 254 1.45 36.09 -8.97
N CYS A 255 2.28 35.12 -9.37
CA CYS A 255 2.02 34.25 -10.53
C CYS A 255 2.04 32.78 -10.11
N TYR A 256 0.96 32.06 -10.44
CA TYR A 256 0.88 30.62 -10.37
C TYR A 256 1.44 30.00 -11.65
N ILE A 257 2.32 29.01 -11.51
CA ILE A 257 3.05 28.38 -12.60
C ILE A 257 2.87 26.86 -12.52
N GLU A 258 2.54 26.23 -13.65
CA GLU A 258 2.60 24.77 -13.84
C GLU A 258 3.64 24.46 -14.92
N ALA A 259 4.60 23.58 -14.67
CA ALA A 259 5.59 23.18 -15.68
C ALA A 259 6.25 21.83 -15.39
N SER A 260 6.52 21.05 -16.44
CA SER A 260 7.23 19.77 -16.35
C SER A 260 7.93 19.44 -17.68
N PRO A 261 9.25 19.14 -17.74
CA PRO A 261 10.21 19.12 -16.65
C PRO A 261 10.32 20.47 -15.94
N LYS A 262 11.01 20.48 -14.78
CA LYS A 262 11.16 21.67 -13.92
C LYS A 262 11.62 22.89 -14.74
N ALA A 263 10.84 23.97 -14.66
CA ALA A 263 11.14 25.23 -15.32
C ALA A 263 12.14 26.10 -14.54
N MET A 264 12.82 26.99 -15.27
CA MET A 264 13.42 28.21 -14.75
C MET A 264 12.37 29.32 -14.82
N ASN A 265 12.03 29.90 -13.69
CA ASN A 265 11.11 31.03 -13.58
C ASN A 265 11.88 32.34 -13.38
N SER A 266 11.29 33.47 -13.76
CA SER A 266 11.85 34.80 -13.48
C SER A 266 10.82 35.91 -13.65
N TRP A 267 10.97 36.98 -12.87
CA TRP A 267 10.34 38.26 -13.14
C TRP A 267 11.27 39.16 -13.99
N SER A 268 10.70 39.92 -14.92
CA SER A 268 11.33 41.06 -15.59
C SER A 268 10.38 42.27 -15.59
N ARG A 269 10.84 43.41 -16.10
CA ARG A 269 10.00 44.58 -16.41
C ARG A 269 9.88 44.76 -17.92
N GLU A 270 8.76 45.32 -18.34
CA GLU A 270 8.48 45.63 -19.75
C GLU A 270 9.10 46.96 -20.21
N ASP A 271 9.30 47.90 -19.28
CA ASP A 271 9.76 49.27 -19.56
C ASP A 271 11.30 49.44 -19.53
N ALA A 272 12.04 48.36 -19.30
CA ALA A 272 13.49 48.35 -19.43
C ALA A 272 13.90 48.12 -20.90
N LEU A 273 14.88 48.91 -21.39
CA LEU A 273 15.39 48.85 -22.78
C LEU A 273 15.98 47.48 -23.18
N LEU A 274 16.28 46.66 -22.18
CA LEU A 274 16.47 45.22 -22.28
C LEU A 274 15.49 44.59 -21.29
N SER A 275 14.79 43.50 -21.64
CA SER A 275 13.90 42.79 -20.70
C SER A 275 14.70 41.95 -19.71
N ASP A 276 15.53 42.63 -18.93
CA ASP A 276 16.44 42.04 -17.97
C ASP A 276 15.67 41.44 -16.79
N LYS A 277 16.14 40.29 -16.33
CA LYS A 277 15.58 39.62 -15.15
C LYS A 277 15.83 40.49 -13.91
N LEU A 278 14.79 40.71 -13.11
CA LEU A 278 14.89 41.47 -11.87
C LEU A 278 15.81 40.75 -10.88
N ALA A 279 16.96 41.35 -10.61
CA ALA A 279 17.90 40.87 -9.60
C ALA A 279 17.36 41.14 -8.18
N GLU A 280 17.39 40.11 -7.33
CA GLU A 280 17.05 40.25 -5.92
C GLU A 280 17.96 41.26 -5.20
N ASN A 281 17.36 42.06 -4.33
CA ASN A 281 18.04 43.10 -3.57
C ASN A 281 17.22 43.42 -2.28
N PRO A 282 17.60 44.39 -1.43
CA PRO A 282 16.81 44.70 -0.22
C PRO A 282 15.37 45.15 -0.50
N LYS A 283 15.09 45.70 -1.70
CA LYS A 283 13.78 46.21 -2.11
C LYS A 283 12.94 45.18 -2.89
N LEU A 284 13.57 44.42 -3.80
CA LEU A 284 12.93 43.39 -4.61
C LEU A 284 13.28 41.99 -4.11
N ARG A 285 12.28 41.20 -3.74
CA ARG A 285 12.46 39.81 -3.30
C ARG A 285 11.54 38.86 -4.05
N VAL A 286 12.12 37.85 -4.68
CA VAL A 286 11.38 36.75 -5.30
C VAL A 286 11.29 35.60 -4.31
N LYS A 287 10.14 34.91 -4.27
CA LYS A 287 9.95 33.67 -3.52
C LYS A 287 9.18 32.66 -4.36
N GLU A 288 9.66 31.42 -4.38
CA GLU A 288 8.91 30.28 -4.91
C GLU A 288 8.29 29.47 -3.76
N ALA A 289 7.00 29.13 -3.89
CA ALA A 289 6.28 28.27 -2.95
C ALA A 289 5.63 27.11 -3.73
N ILE A 290 6.17 25.91 -3.56
CA ILE A 290 5.71 24.69 -4.25
C ILE A 290 4.32 24.29 -3.74
N VAL A 291 3.40 24.00 -4.67
CA VAL A 291 2.01 23.61 -4.38
C VAL A 291 1.82 22.10 -4.53
N ASN A 292 2.38 21.51 -5.59
CA ASN A 292 2.32 20.07 -5.86
C ASN A 292 3.54 19.62 -6.70
N GLU A 293 3.52 18.39 -7.21
CA GLU A 293 4.61 17.80 -7.99
C GLU A 293 5.03 18.57 -9.27
N TYR A 294 4.17 19.43 -9.84
CA TYR A 294 4.44 20.23 -11.06
C TYR A 294 4.00 21.71 -10.98
N SER A 295 3.42 22.17 -9.86
CA SER A 295 2.87 23.52 -9.68
C SER A 295 3.53 24.29 -8.54
N LEU A 296 3.73 25.60 -8.73
CA LEU A 296 4.24 26.53 -7.71
C LEU A 296 3.65 27.93 -7.85
N TRP A 297 3.73 28.70 -6.77
CA TRP A 297 3.59 30.16 -6.78
C TRP A 297 4.97 30.81 -6.90
N MET A 298 5.13 31.78 -7.79
CA MET A 298 6.27 32.69 -7.83
C MET A 298 5.79 34.10 -7.46
N ASN A 299 6.21 34.57 -6.29
CA ASN A 299 5.82 35.87 -5.74
C ASN A 299 6.98 36.87 -5.86
N LEU A 300 6.68 38.12 -6.21
CA LEU A 300 7.61 39.25 -6.17
C LEU A 300 7.13 40.25 -5.12
N THR A 301 7.84 40.35 -4.00
CA THR A 301 7.66 41.43 -3.02
C THR A 301 8.47 42.64 -3.47
N ILE A 302 7.81 43.80 -3.55
CA ILE A 302 8.42 45.11 -3.82
C ILE A 302 8.19 45.98 -2.58
N LYS A 303 9.28 46.40 -1.91
CA LYS A 303 9.22 47.18 -0.68
C LYS A 303 9.27 48.69 -0.93
N SER A 304 8.65 49.46 -0.03
CA SER A 304 8.71 50.93 0.00
C SER A 304 8.50 51.59 -1.36
N LEU A 305 7.31 51.42 -1.96
CA LEU A 305 7.01 51.82 -3.33
C LEU A 305 7.32 53.30 -3.61
N ALA A 306 8.14 53.52 -4.64
CA ALA A 306 8.49 54.80 -5.23
C ALA A 306 7.82 54.96 -6.60
N LEU A 307 7.80 56.19 -7.13
CA LEU A 307 7.20 56.50 -8.43
C LEU A 307 7.81 55.70 -9.60
N SER A 308 9.08 55.28 -9.48
CA SER A 308 9.79 54.44 -10.45
C SER A 308 9.34 52.97 -10.48
N ASP A 309 8.60 52.50 -9.48
CA ASP A 309 8.27 51.08 -9.34
C ASP A 309 6.93 50.71 -10.00
N TYR A 310 6.10 51.70 -10.32
CA TYR A 310 4.87 51.49 -11.09
C TYR A 310 5.20 51.22 -12.56
N GLY A 311 4.41 50.36 -13.21
CA GLY A 311 4.66 49.85 -14.56
C GLY A 311 4.23 48.39 -14.73
N THR A 312 4.53 47.80 -15.89
CA THR A 312 4.23 46.38 -16.17
C THR A 312 5.40 45.48 -15.76
N TYR A 313 5.10 44.51 -14.93
CA TYR A 313 5.97 43.40 -14.56
C TYR A 313 5.57 42.16 -15.35
N VAL A 314 6.55 41.42 -15.86
CA VAL A 314 6.34 40.19 -16.61
C VAL A 314 6.84 39.03 -15.75
N CYS A 315 5.98 38.03 -15.51
CA CYS A 315 6.42 36.75 -14.95
C CYS A 315 6.56 35.73 -16.07
N ALA A 316 7.76 35.17 -16.19
CA ALA A 316 8.16 34.26 -17.26
C ALA A 316 8.55 32.89 -16.69
N SER A 317 8.26 31.83 -17.44
CA SER A 317 8.65 30.45 -17.12
C SER A 317 9.14 29.73 -18.37
N VAL A 318 10.28 29.05 -18.28
CA VAL A 318 10.94 28.35 -19.39
C VAL A 318 11.33 26.94 -18.96
N ASN A 319 10.92 25.91 -19.73
CA ASN A 319 11.44 24.55 -19.59
C ASN A 319 11.93 24.00 -20.94
N ALA A 320 12.34 22.73 -20.97
CA ALA A 320 12.90 22.08 -22.15
C ALA A 320 11.91 21.96 -23.34
N LEU A 321 10.62 22.21 -23.14
CA LEU A 321 9.59 22.14 -24.18
C LEU A 321 9.13 23.53 -24.67
N GLY A 322 9.38 24.61 -23.91
CA GLY A 322 8.96 25.95 -24.33
C GLY A 322 9.03 27.03 -23.24
N LYS A 323 8.56 28.22 -23.61
CA LYS A 323 8.47 29.43 -22.79
C LYS A 323 7.03 29.91 -22.75
N MET A 324 6.54 30.34 -21.59
CA MET A 324 5.31 31.13 -21.45
C MET A 324 5.52 32.29 -20.49
N GLU A 325 4.76 33.37 -20.69
CA GLU A 325 4.86 34.63 -19.96
C GLU A 325 3.46 35.18 -19.67
N SER A 326 3.34 36.00 -18.63
CA SER A 326 2.12 36.73 -18.29
C SER A 326 2.46 38.07 -17.61
N GLN A 327 1.54 39.02 -17.68
CA GLN A 327 1.80 40.42 -17.32
C GLN A 327 0.97 40.88 -16.11
N VAL A 328 1.57 41.75 -15.30
CA VAL A 328 0.98 42.38 -14.11
C VAL A 328 1.26 43.87 -14.15
N SER A 329 0.24 44.71 -14.27
CA SER A 329 0.39 46.16 -14.26
C SER A 329 0.19 46.70 -12.84
N LEU A 330 1.25 47.28 -12.27
CA LEU A 330 1.27 47.88 -10.93
C LEU A 330 1.04 49.39 -11.05
N HIS A 331 -0.08 49.87 -10.49
CA HIS A 331 -0.50 51.27 -10.55
C HIS A 331 -0.54 51.93 -9.16
N ARG A 332 -0.36 53.25 -9.16
CA ARG A 332 -0.47 54.08 -7.95
C ARG A 332 -1.93 54.18 -7.52
N LEU A 333 -2.23 53.68 -6.33
CA LEU A 333 -3.52 53.91 -5.68
C LEU A 333 -3.45 55.25 -4.93
N GLU A 334 -4.29 56.21 -5.33
CA GLU A 334 -4.46 57.47 -4.60
C GLU A 334 -5.59 57.32 -3.57
N LEU A 335 -5.21 57.32 -2.29
CA LEU A 335 -6.15 57.27 -1.17
C LEU A 335 -6.71 58.67 -0.91
N SER A 336 -7.95 58.94 -1.32
CA SER A 336 -8.60 60.23 -1.11
C SER A 336 -9.09 60.39 0.33
N MET A 337 -8.49 61.33 1.06
CA MET A 337 -8.85 61.66 2.46
C MET A 337 -10.25 62.31 2.59
N ASN A 338 -10.86 62.74 1.48
CA ASN A 338 -12.12 63.50 1.46
C ASN A 338 -13.37 62.68 1.85
N GLY A 339 -13.22 61.42 2.26
CA GLY A 339 -14.32 60.55 2.70
C GLY A 339 -14.74 60.73 4.16
N PHE A 340 -13.88 61.29 5.02
CA PHE A 340 -14.26 61.67 6.39
C PHE A 340 -14.98 63.03 6.37
N GLY A 341 -16.24 63.00 5.95
CA GLY A 341 -17.12 64.16 5.94
C GLY A 341 -17.31 64.75 7.34
N ALA A 342 -17.44 66.07 7.42
CA ALA A 342 -17.75 66.78 8.65
C ALA A 342 -19.14 66.39 9.19
N GLU A 343 -19.35 66.57 10.49
CA GLU A 343 -20.67 66.40 11.11
C GLU A 343 -21.69 67.37 10.48
N GLU A 344 -22.73 66.84 9.85
CA GLU A 344 -23.94 67.63 9.59
C GLU A 344 -24.62 67.93 10.95
N PRO A 345 -24.88 69.21 11.28
CA PRO A 345 -25.55 69.53 12.53
C PRO A 345 -27.00 69.05 12.49
N MET A 346 -27.43 68.32 13.52
CA MET A 346 -28.81 67.83 13.65
C MET A 346 -29.81 68.99 13.67
N VAL A 347 -30.57 69.15 12.58
CA VAL A 347 -31.75 70.03 12.55
C VAL A 347 -32.97 69.25 13.07
N SER A 348 -33.45 69.61 14.25
CA SER A 348 -34.71 69.09 14.80
C SER A 348 -35.89 69.48 13.91
N GLY A 349 -36.64 68.50 13.42
CA GLY A 349 -37.74 68.74 12.47
C GLY A 349 -39.04 69.26 13.08
N ALA A 350 -39.85 69.94 12.26
CA ALA A 350 -41.28 70.15 12.47
C ALA A 350 -42.01 70.12 11.11
N ALA A 351 -43.24 69.60 11.09
CA ALA A 351 -43.94 69.22 9.87
C ALA A 351 -44.63 70.37 9.11
N TRP A 352 -44.83 70.19 7.81
CA TRP A 352 -45.99 70.71 7.06
C TRP A 352 -46.55 69.64 6.11
N GLN A 353 -47.83 69.76 5.73
CA GLN A 353 -48.61 68.66 5.13
C GLN A 353 -48.94 68.86 3.64
N ARG A 354 -49.05 67.72 2.92
CA ARG A 354 -49.94 67.41 1.78
C ARG A 354 -50.39 68.55 0.83
N ALA A 355 -50.07 68.38 -0.44
CA ALA A 355 -51.03 68.52 -1.56
C ALA A 355 -50.70 67.53 -2.70
N ARG A 356 -51.62 67.35 -3.65
CA ARG A 356 -51.49 66.42 -4.80
C ARG A 356 -51.51 67.17 -6.14
N SER A 357 -50.73 66.68 -7.12
CA SER A 357 -51.18 66.64 -8.53
C SER A 357 -50.24 65.76 -9.39
N SER A 358 -50.82 64.82 -10.13
CA SER A 358 -50.21 64.26 -11.36
C SER A 358 -50.75 65.08 -12.56
N PRO A 359 -50.14 65.07 -13.76
CA PRO A 359 -50.49 63.99 -14.70
C PRO A 359 -49.39 63.54 -15.71
N THR A 360 -49.50 62.28 -16.15
CA THR A 360 -49.25 61.73 -17.52
C THR A 360 -47.95 62.03 -18.29
N GLY A 361 -47.24 60.97 -18.71
CA GLY A 361 -46.23 60.97 -19.78
C GLY A 361 -45.92 59.56 -20.31
N THR A 362 -46.32 59.26 -21.55
CA THR A 362 -46.37 57.89 -22.12
C THR A 362 -45.09 57.37 -22.79
N ARG A 363 -44.81 56.06 -22.55
CA ARG A 363 -44.38 54.98 -23.49
C ARG A 363 -42.90 54.92 -23.95
N PRO A 364 -42.41 53.75 -24.46
CA PRO A 364 -42.76 52.34 -24.10
C PRO A 364 -41.55 51.36 -24.01
N ALA A 365 -41.81 50.19 -23.40
CA ALA A 365 -41.25 48.84 -23.70
C ALA A 365 -39.73 48.58 -23.87
N ALA A 366 -39.19 47.71 -23.00
CA ALA A 366 -38.38 46.55 -23.40
C ALA A 366 -38.43 45.43 -22.34
N SER A 367 -38.25 44.19 -22.79
CA SER A 367 -38.31 42.90 -22.08
C SER A 367 -37.57 42.77 -20.73
N HIS A 368 -38.23 42.16 -19.74
CA HIS A 368 -37.58 41.37 -18.69
C HIS A 368 -38.01 39.90 -18.78
N ALA A 369 -37.04 38.98 -18.75
CA ALA A 369 -37.27 37.56 -18.50
C ALA A 369 -36.82 37.22 -17.08
N GLN A 370 -37.69 36.62 -16.27
CA GLN A 370 -37.34 36.22 -14.90
C GLN A 370 -36.65 34.85 -14.90
N TYR A 371 -35.50 34.76 -14.22
CA TYR A 371 -34.91 33.49 -13.85
C TYR A 371 -35.59 32.93 -12.60
N HIS A 372 -36.05 31.68 -12.66
CA HIS A 372 -36.48 30.94 -11.47
C HIS A 372 -35.26 30.44 -10.68
N HIS A 373 -35.12 30.88 -9.43
CA HIS A 373 -34.31 30.16 -8.46
C HIS A 373 -35.10 28.97 -7.91
N LEU A 374 -34.45 27.79 -7.84
CA LEU A 374 -35.05 26.54 -7.40
C LEU A 374 -34.29 26.00 -6.17
N THR A 375 -34.61 26.55 -5.00
CA THR A 375 -34.23 25.95 -3.69
C THR A 375 -35.32 24.97 -3.27
N ARG A 376 -35.00 23.67 -3.28
CA ARG A 376 -35.96 22.60 -2.95
C ARG A 376 -35.54 21.91 -1.66
N GLU A 377 -36.23 22.21 -0.57
CA GLU A 377 -35.99 21.56 0.72
C GLU A 377 -36.40 20.08 0.72
N LEU A 378 -35.78 19.30 1.60
CA LEU A 378 -35.95 17.85 1.68
C LEU A 378 -37.15 17.48 2.59
N PRO A 379 -37.96 16.46 2.23
CA PRO A 379 -39.13 16.09 3.02
C PRO A 379 -38.80 15.62 4.45
N PRO A 380 -39.65 15.93 5.45
CA PRO A 380 -39.36 15.68 6.87
C PRO A 380 -39.21 14.20 7.25
N GLN A 381 -39.59 13.25 6.38
CA GLN A 381 -39.44 11.82 6.65
C GLN A 381 -37.97 11.34 6.56
N ILE A 382 -37.08 12.08 5.90
CA ILE A 382 -35.65 11.72 5.79
C ILE A 382 -34.91 11.94 7.13
N TYR A 383 -35.28 12.97 7.88
CA TYR A 383 -34.69 13.26 9.20
C TYR A 383 -34.83 12.10 10.20
N ALA A 384 -35.93 11.35 10.15
CA ALA A 384 -36.17 10.21 11.03
C ALA A 384 -35.14 9.08 10.85
N LEU A 385 -34.69 8.83 9.62
CA LEU A 385 -33.68 7.81 9.31
C LEU A 385 -32.27 8.22 9.77
N VAL A 386 -31.92 9.50 9.62
CA VAL A 386 -30.62 10.03 10.06
C VAL A 386 -30.47 9.93 11.58
N ILE A 387 -31.53 10.27 12.33
CA ILE A 387 -31.53 10.19 13.81
C ILE A 387 -31.50 8.72 14.29
N ALA A 388 -32.10 7.79 13.56
CA ALA A 388 -32.04 6.36 13.88
C ALA A 388 -30.62 5.79 13.69
N LEU A 389 -29.95 6.12 12.59
CA LEU A 389 -28.57 5.65 12.32
C LEU A 389 -27.54 6.18 13.32
N LEU A 390 -27.67 7.44 13.77
CA LEU A 390 -26.76 8.03 14.76
C LEU A 390 -26.82 7.36 16.14
N ARG A 391 -27.89 6.62 16.46
CA ARG A 391 -27.99 5.84 17.72
C ARG A 391 -27.32 4.47 17.66
N TYR A 392 -26.86 4.01 16.49
CA TYR A 392 -26.17 2.72 16.33
C TYR A 392 -24.63 2.82 16.27
N LEU A 393 -24.07 4.01 16.42
CA LEU A 393 -22.62 4.29 16.37
C LEU A 393 -22.04 4.78 17.72
N THR A 394 -22.74 4.51 18.82
CA THR A 394 -22.29 4.86 20.19
C THR A 394 -22.54 3.71 21.19
N PHE A 395 -21.95 2.54 20.90
CA PHE A 395 -21.63 1.48 21.86
C PHE A 395 -20.42 0.68 21.37
#